data_AF-A0A3D1QAC7-F1
#
_entry.id   AF-A0A3D1QAC7-F1
#
_cell.length_a   1.000
_cell.length_b   1.000
_cell.length_c   1.000
_cell.angle_alpha   90.00
_cell.angle_beta   90.00
_cell.angle_gamma   90.00
#
_symmetry.space_group_name_H-M   'P 1'
#
loop_
_entity.id
_entity.type
_entity.pdbx_description
1 polymer ?
#
loop_
_entity_poly.entity_id
_entity_poly.type
_entity_poly.pdbx_seq_one_letter_code
_entity_poly.pdbx_strand_id
1 'polypeptide(L)'
;MMRVFTAELKKLFLLFKADPKSIVAGIIAPTIILLVFALTFGNFTALKLAFVNEDSGTYGTMLETSIFTQISPLGQNPYFEAVEADYDTAFDLYAQGKVNGVVVVGERFSADLQNGKNTSIEYHFNNYNTDMAKNLRLYLTEGILDFYRVTDPRLCRRLADYGRLYDFDHGSSGLCV
;
A
#
# COMPACT_ATOMS: atom_id res chain seq x y z
N MET A 1 15.21 6.75 -46.21
CA MET A 1 15.20 6.11 -44.88
C MET A 1 14.01 5.18 -44.69
N MET A 2 12.77 5.66 -44.85
CA MET A 2 11.54 4.86 -44.64
C MET A 2 11.42 3.61 -45.54
N ARG A 3 11.89 3.70 -46.79
CA ARG A 3 11.87 2.61 -47.79
C ARG A 3 12.85 1.46 -47.47
N VAL A 4 13.96 1.78 -46.81
CA VAL A 4 14.94 0.78 -46.33
C VAL A 4 14.40 0.10 -45.08
N PHE A 5 13.80 0.88 -44.16
CA PHE A 5 13.12 0.34 -42.99
C PHE A 5 12.00 -0.64 -43.37
N THR A 6 11.16 -0.30 -44.36
CA THR A 6 10.10 -1.23 -44.84
C THR A 6 10.68 -2.48 -45.49
N ALA A 7 11.80 -2.36 -46.21
CA ALA A 7 12.46 -3.50 -46.84
C ALA A 7 13.07 -4.46 -45.79
N GLU A 8 13.70 -3.91 -44.75
CA GLU A 8 14.22 -4.70 -43.63
C GLU A 8 13.10 -5.35 -42.82
N LEU A 9 12.00 -4.64 -42.54
CA LEU A 9 10.81 -5.22 -41.91
C LEU A 9 10.22 -6.37 -42.72
N LYS A 10 10.13 -6.20 -44.05
CA LYS A 10 9.64 -7.24 -44.96
C LYS A 10 10.58 -8.46 -44.98
N LYS A 11 11.89 -8.23 -44.99
CA LYS A 11 12.91 -9.28 -44.92
C LYS A 11 12.83 -10.05 -43.60
N LEU A 12 12.71 -9.32 -42.49
CA LEU A 12 12.53 -9.89 -41.16
C LEU A 12 11.24 -10.71 -41.06
N PHE A 13 10.14 -10.23 -41.66
CA PHE A 13 8.87 -10.95 -41.72
C PHE A 13 8.94 -12.22 -42.60
N LEU A 14 9.68 -12.19 -43.70
CA LEU A 14 9.90 -13.37 -44.54
C LEU A 14 10.77 -14.42 -43.84
N LEU A 15 11.84 -13.99 -43.14
CA LEU A 15 12.66 -14.84 -42.28
C LEU A 15 11.83 -15.43 -41.12
N PHE A 16 10.96 -14.60 -40.53
CA PHE A 16 10.01 -15.00 -39.48
C PHE A 16 9.07 -16.11 -39.96
N LYS A 17 8.51 -16.00 -41.17
CA LYS A 17 7.65 -17.04 -41.75
C LYS A 17 8.41 -18.34 -42.07
N ALA A 18 9.71 -18.25 -42.38
CA ALA A 18 10.53 -19.38 -42.81
C ALA A 18 11.08 -20.22 -41.64
N ASP A 19 11.25 -19.64 -40.45
CA ASP A 19 11.77 -20.34 -39.27
C ASP A 19 10.83 -20.25 -38.05
N PRO A 20 9.77 -21.08 -37.99
CA PRO A 20 8.81 -21.09 -36.89
C PRO A 20 9.41 -21.52 -35.54
N LYS A 21 10.56 -22.21 -35.52
CA LYS A 21 11.20 -22.66 -34.26
C LYS A 21 11.81 -21.49 -33.49
N SER A 22 12.40 -20.54 -34.20
CA SER A 22 12.96 -19.32 -33.61
C SER A 22 11.88 -18.41 -33.01
N ILE A 23 10.65 -18.43 -33.54
CA ILE A 23 9.48 -17.72 -32.97
C ILE A 23 9.06 -18.32 -31.63
N VAL A 24 8.98 -19.64 -31.56
CA VAL A 24 8.61 -20.35 -30.33
C VAL A 24 9.58 -19.98 -29.21
N ALA A 25 10.88 -19.94 -29.50
CA ALA A 25 11.88 -19.56 -28.51
C ALA A 25 11.82 -18.07 -28.13
N GLY A 26 11.64 -17.16 -29.09
CA GLY A 26 11.73 -15.70 -28.87
C GLY A 26 10.45 -15.00 -28.42
N ILE A 27 9.28 -15.56 -28.71
CA ILE A 27 7.97 -14.97 -28.35
C ILE A 27 7.27 -15.84 -27.33
N ILE A 28 7.13 -17.14 -27.59
CA ILE A 28 6.31 -17.99 -26.72
C ILE A 28 6.94 -18.12 -25.33
N ALA A 29 8.25 -18.36 -25.23
CA ALA A 29 8.89 -18.47 -23.91
C ALA A 29 8.80 -17.17 -23.09
N PRO A 30 9.15 -15.97 -23.61
CA PRO A 30 8.93 -14.72 -22.86
C PRO A 30 7.47 -14.43 -22.57
N THR A 31 6.54 -14.69 -23.49
CA THR A 31 5.10 -14.47 -23.25
C THR A 31 4.57 -15.41 -22.17
N ILE A 32 4.97 -16.68 -22.14
CA ILE A 32 4.60 -17.61 -21.06
C ILE A 32 5.17 -17.11 -19.73
N ILE A 33 6.43 -16.66 -19.70
CA ILE A 33 7.03 -16.10 -18.49
C ILE A 33 6.22 -14.88 -18.03
N LEU A 34 5.91 -13.93 -18.92
CA LEU A 34 5.09 -12.76 -18.58
C LEU A 34 3.68 -13.14 -18.12
N LEU A 35 3.06 -14.15 -18.73
CA LEU A 35 1.75 -14.67 -18.30
C LEU A 35 1.84 -15.29 -16.90
N VAL A 36 2.87 -16.09 -16.61
CA VAL A 36 3.10 -16.63 -15.27
C VAL A 36 3.31 -15.50 -14.28
N PHE A 37 4.15 -14.52 -14.59
CA PHE A 37 4.34 -13.34 -13.72
C PHE A 37 3.03 -12.57 -13.49
N ALA A 38 2.24 -12.34 -14.54
CA ALA A 38 0.97 -11.64 -14.44
C ALA A 38 -0.07 -12.46 -13.64
N LEU A 39 -0.11 -13.77 -13.80
CA LEU A 39 -1.04 -14.63 -13.06
C LEU A 39 -0.60 -14.83 -11.60
N THR A 40 0.70 -14.89 -11.32
CA THR A 40 1.25 -15.08 -9.98
C THR A 40 1.31 -13.79 -9.17
N PHE A 41 1.63 -12.65 -9.81
CA PHE A 41 1.88 -11.37 -9.13
C PHE A 41 0.99 -10.21 -9.60
N GLY A 42 0.18 -10.39 -10.65
CA GLY A 42 -0.64 -9.31 -11.21
C GLY A 42 -1.86 -8.95 -10.38
N ASN A 43 -2.16 -9.71 -9.32
CA ASN A 43 -3.17 -9.30 -8.35
C ASN A 43 -2.50 -8.62 -7.16
N PHE A 44 -2.91 -7.38 -6.89
CA PHE A 44 -2.51 -6.69 -5.66
C PHE A 44 -3.01 -7.51 -4.47
N THR A 45 -2.06 -8.12 -3.76
CA THR A 45 -2.35 -8.88 -2.54
C THR A 45 -2.24 -7.92 -1.37
N ALA A 46 -3.30 -7.84 -0.56
CA ALA A 46 -3.30 -7.02 0.64
C ALA A 46 -2.16 -7.45 1.57
N LEU A 47 -1.55 -6.47 2.23
CA LEU A 47 -0.42 -6.71 3.14
C LEU A 47 -0.98 -7.12 4.50
N LYS A 48 -0.51 -8.24 5.04
CA LYS A 48 -0.98 -8.74 6.33
C LYS A 48 -0.44 -7.87 7.45
N LEU A 49 -1.33 -7.32 8.27
CA LEU A 49 -0.97 -6.44 9.37
C LEU A 49 -1.66 -6.92 10.64
N ALA A 50 -0.88 -7.14 11.70
CA ALA A 50 -1.44 -7.35 13.03
C ALA A 50 -1.68 -6.00 13.70
N PHE A 51 -2.85 -5.83 14.30
CA PHE A 51 -3.21 -4.62 15.04
C PHE A 51 -3.49 -4.99 16.49
N VAL A 52 -2.59 -4.58 17.38
CA VAL A 52 -2.67 -4.84 18.81
C VAL A 52 -3.28 -3.62 19.47
N ASN A 53 -4.56 -3.73 19.83
CA ASN A 53 -5.30 -2.68 20.50
C ASN A 53 -5.43 -2.97 22.00
N GLU A 54 -4.57 -2.38 22.81
CA GLU A 54 -4.66 -2.46 24.27
C GLU A 54 -5.55 -1.36 24.85
N ASP A 55 -5.95 -0.38 24.03
CA ASP A 55 -6.84 0.70 24.41
C ASP A 55 -8.28 0.20 24.59
N SER A 56 -8.85 0.44 25.76
CA SER A 56 -10.25 0.11 26.06
C SER A 56 -11.25 1.18 25.59
N GLY A 57 -10.77 2.25 24.95
CA GLY A 57 -11.57 3.36 24.48
C GLY A 57 -11.95 3.25 23.01
N THR A 58 -12.73 4.23 22.53
CA THR A 58 -13.26 4.21 21.16
C THR A 58 -12.23 4.57 20.10
N TYR A 59 -11.19 5.34 20.45
CA TYR A 59 -10.24 5.84 19.46
C TYR A 59 -9.28 4.77 18.96
N GLY A 60 -8.93 3.75 19.76
CA GLY A 60 -8.17 2.60 19.28
C GLY A 60 -8.89 1.86 18.14
N THR A 61 -10.18 1.54 18.34
CA THR A 61 -11.01 0.89 17.32
C THR A 61 -11.27 1.78 16.10
N MET A 62 -11.43 3.09 16.30
CA MET A 62 -11.56 4.03 15.17
C MET A 62 -10.29 4.06 14.33
N LEU A 63 -9.11 4.09 14.96
CA LEU A 63 -7.83 4.06 14.25
C LEU A 63 -7.66 2.75 13.47
N GLU A 64 -7.97 1.62 14.10
CA GLU A 64 -7.98 0.30 13.44
C GLU A 64 -8.85 0.32 12.19
N THR A 65 -10.08 0.81 12.32
CA THR A 65 -11.04 0.93 11.21
C THR A 65 -10.48 1.82 10.11
N SER A 66 -9.91 2.97 10.44
CA SER A 66 -9.31 3.88 9.46
C SER A 66 -8.14 3.24 8.72
N ILE A 67 -7.38 2.35 9.34
CA ILE A 67 -6.26 1.66 8.67
C ILE A 67 -6.76 0.59 7.69
N PHE A 68 -7.66 -0.28 8.14
CA PHE A 68 -8.08 -1.46 7.37
C PHE A 68 -9.16 -1.19 6.31
N THR A 69 -9.85 -0.05 6.37
CA THR A 69 -10.86 0.30 5.35
C THR A 69 -10.30 1.04 4.14
N GLN A 70 -9.00 1.37 4.13
CA GLN A 70 -8.37 2.05 2.99
C GLN A 70 -8.28 1.14 1.78
N ILE A 71 -8.83 1.60 0.66
CA ILE A 71 -8.88 0.86 -0.60
C ILE A 71 -7.78 1.31 -1.56
N SER A 72 -7.08 0.34 -2.14
CA SER A 72 -6.09 0.57 -3.19
C SER A 72 -6.76 1.02 -4.50
N PRO A 73 -6.27 2.11 -5.13
CA PRO A 73 -6.82 2.60 -6.40
C PRO A 73 -6.52 1.66 -7.57
N LEU A 74 -5.57 0.73 -7.41
CA LEU A 74 -5.11 -0.17 -8.46
C LEU A 74 -5.93 -1.47 -8.56
N GLY A 75 -6.79 -1.77 -7.58
CA GLY A 75 -7.45 -3.08 -7.54
C GLY A 75 -8.74 -3.18 -6.73
N GLN A 76 -9.28 -2.09 -6.18
CA GLN A 76 -10.47 -2.09 -5.32
C GLN A 76 -10.37 -2.98 -4.06
N ASN A 77 -9.17 -3.50 -3.76
CA ASN A 77 -8.89 -4.28 -2.57
C ASN A 77 -8.29 -3.38 -1.47
N PRO A 78 -8.50 -3.69 -0.19
CA PRO A 78 -7.83 -2.99 0.90
C PRO A 78 -6.30 -3.04 0.78
N TYR A 79 -5.60 -2.01 1.26
CA TYR A 79 -4.13 -2.06 1.36
C TYR A 79 -3.66 -3.13 2.35
N PHE A 80 -4.44 -3.35 3.41
CA PHE A 80 -4.10 -4.25 4.50
C PHE A 80 -5.16 -5.33 4.73
N GLU A 81 -4.70 -6.53 5.04
CA GLU A 81 -5.51 -7.63 5.58
C GLU A 81 -5.25 -7.71 7.07
N ALA A 82 -6.29 -7.61 7.89
CA ALA A 82 -6.18 -7.69 9.34
C ALA A 82 -5.85 -9.12 9.77
N VAL A 83 -4.88 -9.24 10.69
CA VAL A 83 -4.57 -10.48 11.39
C VAL A 83 -4.81 -10.24 12.88
N GLU A 84 -5.89 -10.82 13.41
CA GLU A 84 -6.20 -10.75 14.82
C GLU A 84 -5.17 -11.56 15.63
N ALA A 85 -4.50 -10.88 16.56
CA ALA A 85 -3.52 -11.46 17.46
C ALA A 85 -3.35 -10.56 18.69
N ASP A 86 -3.08 -11.17 19.84
CA ASP A 86 -2.55 -10.44 21.01
C ASP A 86 -1.09 -10.01 20.78
N TYR A 87 -0.54 -9.21 21.71
CA TYR A 87 0.81 -8.65 21.58
C TYR A 87 1.85 -9.74 21.28
N ASP A 88 1.95 -10.75 22.14
CA ASP A 88 2.96 -11.81 22.03
C ASP A 88 2.80 -12.60 20.72
N THR A 89 1.56 -12.98 20.38
CA THR A 89 1.27 -13.71 19.14
C THR A 89 1.56 -12.86 17.90
N ALA A 90 1.27 -11.56 17.93
CA ALA A 90 1.54 -10.65 16.82
C ALA A 90 3.04 -10.56 16.53
N PHE A 91 3.87 -10.44 17.58
CA PHE A 91 5.32 -10.40 17.43
C PHE A 91 5.92 -11.76 17.03
N ASP A 92 5.36 -12.87 17.49
CA ASP A 92 5.74 -14.20 17.02
C ASP A 92 5.44 -14.41 15.53
N LEU A 93 4.25 -13.99 15.08
CA LEU A 93 3.86 -14.03 13.67
C LEU A 93 4.74 -13.11 12.82
N TYR A 94 5.11 -11.95 13.37
CA TYR A 94 6.00 -11.00 12.71
C TYR A 94 7.41 -11.56 12.55
N ALA A 95 7.98 -12.18 13.59
CA ALA A 95 9.28 -12.83 13.55
C ALA A 95 9.31 -14.00 12.55
N GLN A 96 8.20 -14.72 12.40
CA GLN A 96 8.02 -15.79 11.42
C GLN A 96 7.77 -15.29 9.98
N GLY A 97 7.64 -13.98 9.76
CA GLY A 97 7.31 -13.39 8.46
C GLY A 97 5.89 -13.68 7.97
N LYS A 98 4.99 -14.08 8.88
CA LYS A 98 3.58 -14.37 8.58
C LYS A 98 2.71 -13.12 8.50
N VAL A 99 3.16 -12.02 9.12
CA VAL A 99 2.63 -10.67 8.95
C VAL A 99 3.73 -9.73 8.45
N ASN A 100 3.35 -8.75 7.64
CA ASN A 100 4.24 -7.74 7.10
C ASN A 100 4.59 -6.65 8.13
N GLY A 101 3.74 -6.49 9.15
CA GLY A 101 3.96 -5.58 10.26
C GLY A 101 3.02 -5.78 11.43
N VAL A 102 3.33 -5.05 12.50
CA VAL A 102 2.54 -4.95 13.73
C VAL A 102 2.32 -3.47 14.03
N VAL A 103 1.09 -3.08 14.35
CA VAL A 103 0.76 -1.77 14.90
C VAL A 103 0.28 -1.98 16.34
N VAL A 104 0.80 -1.19 17.28
CA VAL A 104 0.44 -1.28 18.69
C VAL A 104 -0.14 0.06 19.15
N VAL A 105 -1.32 -0.02 19.75
CA VAL A 105 -2.02 1.09 20.40
C VAL A 105 -2.08 0.79 21.89
N GLY A 106 -1.38 1.61 22.68
CA GLY A 106 -1.29 1.41 24.13
C GLY A 106 -2.57 1.77 24.88
N GLU A 107 -2.73 1.21 26.08
CA GLU A 107 -3.93 1.28 26.94
C GLU A 107 -4.53 2.69 27.15
N ARG A 108 -3.70 3.73 27.12
CA ARG A 108 -4.10 5.11 27.42
C ARG A 108 -4.43 5.95 26.18
N PHE A 109 -4.35 5.36 24.99
CA PHE A 109 -4.46 6.10 23.73
C PHE A 109 -5.71 6.97 23.67
N SER A 110 -6.89 6.41 23.93
CA SER A 110 -8.14 7.16 23.90
C SER A 110 -8.17 8.25 24.97
N ALA A 111 -7.79 7.90 26.20
CA ALA A 111 -7.83 8.82 27.34
C ALA A 111 -6.89 10.01 27.13
N ASP A 112 -5.68 9.78 26.64
CA ASP A 112 -4.71 10.85 26.40
C ASP A 112 -5.12 11.74 25.22
N LEU A 113 -5.70 11.15 24.15
CA LEU A 113 -6.21 11.93 23.02
C LEU A 113 -7.39 12.83 23.42
N GLN A 114 -8.35 12.31 24.19
CA GLN A 114 -9.48 13.09 24.71
C GLN A 114 -9.04 14.27 25.58
N ASN A 115 -7.95 14.09 26.33
CA ASN A 115 -7.36 15.13 27.17
C ASN A 115 -6.43 16.09 26.39
N GLY A 116 -6.38 15.99 25.07
CA GLY A 116 -5.56 16.86 24.21
C GLY A 116 -4.05 16.64 24.38
N LYS A 117 -3.64 15.48 24.91
CA LYS A 117 -2.23 15.11 25.04
C LYS A 117 -1.75 14.45 23.74
N ASN A 118 -0.45 14.48 23.54
CA ASN A 118 0.17 13.72 22.47
C ASN A 118 0.07 12.22 22.77
N THR A 119 -0.34 11.45 21.78
CA THR A 119 -0.36 9.99 21.81
C THR A 119 0.70 9.44 20.86
N SER A 120 1.15 8.21 21.11
CA SER A 120 2.07 7.50 20.23
C SER A 120 1.40 6.26 19.68
N ILE A 121 1.56 6.04 18.37
CA ILE A 121 1.20 4.79 17.68
C ILE A 121 2.53 4.14 17.33
N GLU A 122 2.77 2.94 17.85
CA GLU A 122 3.98 2.17 17.57
C GLU A 122 3.72 1.25 16.37
N TYR A 123 4.70 1.15 15.47
CA TYR A 123 4.60 0.24 14.34
C TYR A 123 5.94 -0.41 14.00
N HIS A 124 5.89 -1.70 13.67
CA HIS A 124 7.01 -2.55 13.31
C HIS A 124 6.80 -3.12 11.93
N PHE A 125 7.80 -3.01 11.06
CA PHE A 125 7.69 -3.41 9.67
C PHE A 125 8.90 -4.23 9.22
N ASN A 126 8.62 -5.35 8.54
CA ASN A 126 9.68 -6.20 8.04
C ASN A 126 10.27 -5.57 6.77
N ASN A 127 11.54 -5.17 6.84
CA ASN A 127 12.25 -4.45 5.77
C ASN A 127 12.94 -5.39 4.77
N TYR A 128 12.42 -6.59 4.54
CA TYR A 128 13.01 -7.54 3.59
C TYR A 128 13.02 -7.00 2.14
N ASN A 129 12.10 -6.10 1.81
CA ASN A 129 12.08 -5.35 0.55
C ASN A 129 11.87 -3.87 0.86
N THR A 130 12.87 -3.04 0.54
CA THR A 130 12.87 -1.60 0.85
C THR A 130 11.74 -0.83 0.19
N ASP A 131 11.34 -1.21 -1.03
CA ASP A 131 10.22 -0.59 -1.73
C ASP A 131 8.88 -0.99 -1.12
N MET A 132 8.75 -2.26 -0.71
CA MET A 132 7.56 -2.73 0.00
C MET A 132 7.42 -2.05 1.36
N ALA A 133 8.50 -1.93 2.13
CA ALA A 133 8.50 -1.26 3.43
C ALA A 133 8.17 0.24 3.31
N LYS A 134 8.63 0.90 2.24
CA LYS A 134 8.25 2.27 1.92
C LYS A 134 6.75 2.38 1.65
N ASN A 135 6.20 1.52 0.81
CA ASN A 135 4.76 1.52 0.49
C ASN A 135 3.91 1.24 1.74
N LEU A 136 4.32 0.26 2.55
CA LEU A 136 3.69 -0.09 3.83
C LEU A 136 3.62 1.13 4.77
N ARG A 137 4.71 1.89 4.89
CA ARG A 137 4.75 3.12 5.69
C ARG A 137 3.82 4.20 5.13
N LEU A 138 3.79 4.39 3.81
CA LEU A 138 2.91 5.38 3.18
C LEU A 138 1.43 5.07 3.42
N TYR A 139 1.01 3.82 3.21
CA TYR A 139 -0.38 3.39 3.42
C TYR A 139 -0.79 3.45 4.90
N LEU A 140 0.13 3.10 5.81
CA LEU A 140 -0.16 3.25 7.24
C LEU A 140 -0.30 4.73 7.62
N THR A 141 0.55 5.60 7.09
CA THR A 141 0.51 7.04 7.37
C THR A 141 -0.80 7.66 6.89
N GLU A 142 -1.30 7.27 5.71
CA GLU A 142 -2.59 7.76 5.22
C GLU A 142 -3.75 7.30 6.11
N GLY A 143 -3.77 6.05 6.58
CA GLY A 143 -4.81 5.57 7.50
C GLY A 143 -4.79 6.29 8.84
N ILE A 144 -3.61 6.56 9.37
CA ILE A 144 -3.44 7.38 10.60
C ILE A 144 -3.94 8.81 10.34
N LEU A 145 -3.66 9.37 9.16
CA LEU A 145 -4.12 10.70 8.78
C LEU A 145 -5.65 10.76 8.66
N ASP A 146 -6.28 9.76 8.06
CA ASP A 146 -7.74 9.63 7.97
C ASP A 146 -8.39 9.57 9.36
N PHE A 147 -7.81 8.80 10.27
CA PHE A 147 -8.23 8.79 11.67
C PHE A 147 -8.19 10.21 12.28
N TYR A 148 -7.09 10.94 12.10
CA TYR A 148 -6.98 12.30 12.66
C TYR A 148 -7.85 13.33 11.94
N ARG A 149 -8.17 13.15 10.65
CA ARG A 149 -9.14 14.02 9.95
C ARG A 149 -10.53 13.95 10.61
N VAL A 150 -10.91 12.77 11.09
CA VAL A 150 -12.20 12.56 11.78
C VAL A 150 -12.15 13.01 13.25
N THR A 151 -11.00 12.89 13.91
CA THR A 151 -10.89 13.06 15.38
C THR A 151 -10.26 14.38 15.84
N ASP A 152 -9.47 15.08 15.00
CA ASP A 152 -8.89 16.40 15.30
C ASP A 152 -9.34 17.46 14.28
N PRO A 153 -10.39 18.26 14.60
CA PRO A 153 -10.84 19.37 13.76
C PRO A 153 -9.77 20.46 13.53
N ARG A 154 -8.74 20.53 14.39
CA ARG A 154 -7.65 21.51 14.25
C ARG A 154 -6.58 21.02 13.26
N LEU A 155 -6.47 19.72 13.03
CA LEU A 155 -5.56 19.18 12.02
C LEU A 155 -5.99 19.58 10.61
N CYS A 156 -7.28 19.47 10.28
CA CYS A 156 -7.84 19.97 9.00
C CYS A 156 -7.45 21.44 8.76
N ARG A 157 -7.53 22.29 9.79
CA ARG A 157 -7.15 23.71 9.68
C ARG A 157 -5.65 23.91 9.44
N ARG A 158 -4.80 23.20 10.20
CA ARG A 158 -3.34 23.25 10.03
C ARG A 158 -2.89 22.73 8.67
N LEU A 159 -3.51 21.67 8.16
CA LEU A 159 -3.22 21.11 6.84
C LEU A 159 -3.71 22.01 5.72
N ALA A 160 -4.87 22.67 5.87
CA ALA A 160 -5.33 23.70 4.93
C ALA A 160 -4.40 24.92 4.90
N ASP A 161 -3.86 25.32 6.05
CA ASP A 161 -2.88 26.40 6.14
C ASP A 161 -1.53 25.98 5.52
N TYR A 162 -1.10 24.73 5.72
CA TYR A 162 0.12 24.19 5.10
C TYR A 162 -0.03 24.02 3.58
N GLY A 163 -1.19 23.53 3.09
CA GLY A 163 -1.49 23.40 1.67
C GLY A 163 -1.55 24.74 0.94
N ARG A 164 -2.05 25.80 1.61
CA ARG A 164 -2.01 27.19 1.10
C ARG A 164 -0.61 27.78 1.03
N LEU A 165 0.32 27.33 1.88
CA LEU A 165 1.71 27.78 1.88
C LEU A 165 2.57 27.11 0.80
N TYR A 166 2.12 25.99 0.22
CA TYR A 166 2.90 25.17 -0.72
C TYR A 166 2.22 24.87 -2.06
N ASP A 167 1.18 25.63 -2.44
CA ASP A 167 0.52 25.67 -3.77
C ASP A 167 0.48 24.31 -4.51
N PHE A 168 -0.08 23.29 -3.86
CA PHE A 168 -0.37 22.00 -4.51
C PHE A 168 -1.67 22.12 -5.29
N ASP A 169 -1.57 22.68 -6.50
CA ASP A 169 -2.69 22.86 -7.45
C ASP A 169 -3.05 21.55 -8.18
N HIS A 170 -3.36 20.48 -7.43
CA HIS A 170 -3.92 19.24 -7.96
C HIS A 170 -5.21 18.89 -7.22
N GLY A 171 -6.31 19.54 -7.64
CA GLY A 171 -7.62 18.92 -7.87
C GLY A 171 -8.20 17.98 -6.79
N SER A 172 -7.98 18.23 -5.51
CA SER A 172 -8.70 17.55 -4.43
C SER A 172 -9.80 18.45 -3.87
N SER A 173 -10.86 18.60 -4.67
CA SER A 173 -12.15 19.15 -4.23
C SER A 173 -12.82 18.17 -3.26
N GLY A 174 -12.24 18.06 -2.06
CA GLY A 174 -12.68 17.22 -0.95
C GLY A 174 -11.91 17.45 0.35
N LEU A 175 -11.08 18.50 0.46
CA LEU A 175 -10.40 18.84 1.71
C LEU A 175 -11.40 19.39 2.74
N CYS A 176 -11.88 18.48 3.59
CA CYS A 176 -12.71 18.74 4.78
C CYS A 176 -14.08 19.38 4.46
N VAL A 177 -15.15 18.57 4.55
CA VAL A 177 -16.53 19.09 4.59
C VAL A 177 -16.76 19.85 5.89
#